data_AF-N1WSL8-F1
#
_entry.id   AF-N1WSL8-F1
#
_cell.length_a   1.000
_cell.length_b   1.000
_cell.length_c   1.000
_cell.angle_alpha   90.00
_cell.angle_beta   90.00
_cell.angle_gamma   90.00
#
_symmetry.space_group_name_H-M   'P 1'
#
loop_
_entity.id
_entity.type
_entity.pdbx_description
1 polymer ?
#
loop_
_entity_poly.entity_id
_entity_poly.type
_entity_poly.pdbx_seq_one_letter_code
_entity_poly.pdbx_strand_id
1 'polypeptide(L)'
;MKKTAKPINMENMSRKNSDGTRTSFVLLLSILISIFGILFYCTTKLNTMTFESVKQGNDLDQIPLVSLEEFFQLWLRNRKHPKTMGINFEKLFEDQKFQYFGRKESRLFTSTFRFFKIQKKILNRGFPNYESIFRDELQGYFQNRVLPESDWNFYRETKTSHKENCKPFYQYSLVEKKIILTMKWDVENCKELVSLKDKTYRLVYDLRKKEFEK
;
A
#
# COMPACT_ATOMS: atom_id res chain seq x y z
N MET A 1 67.10 -22.00 69.52
CA MET A 1 65.75 -22.09 68.91
C MET A 1 65.21 -20.67 68.71
N LYS A 2 64.74 -20.36 67.50
CA LYS A 2 63.84 -19.25 67.08
C LYS A 2 64.25 -17.77 67.30
N LYS A 3 64.66 -17.17 66.16
CA LYS A 3 64.25 -15.90 65.51
C LYS A 3 63.76 -14.70 66.35
N THR A 4 64.41 -13.56 66.13
CA THR A 4 63.92 -12.16 66.18
C THR A 4 65.04 -11.27 65.60
N ALA A 5 64.88 -10.16 64.90
CA ALA A 5 63.76 -9.49 64.21
C ALA A 5 64.40 -8.52 63.17
N LYS A 6 63.73 -8.30 62.03
CA LYS A 6 64.02 -7.23 61.05
C LYS A 6 62.66 -6.77 60.48
N PRO A 7 62.56 -5.57 59.89
CA PRO A 7 62.09 -4.37 60.57
C PRO A 7 60.73 -3.88 60.04
N ILE A 8 60.35 -2.76 60.61
CA ILE A 8 59.10 -2.00 60.56
C ILE A 8 58.78 -1.48 59.15
N ASN A 9 57.64 -1.94 58.64
CA ASN A 9 56.48 -1.17 58.18
C ASN A 9 56.69 0.26 57.61
N MET A 10 56.55 0.40 56.30
CA MET A 10 56.02 1.60 55.66
C MET A 10 55.15 1.19 54.47
N GLU A 11 53.88 0.89 54.72
CA GLU A 11 52.86 0.95 53.66
C GLU A 11 51.46 1.12 54.26
N ASN A 12 51.25 2.28 54.88
CA ASN A 12 49.92 2.74 55.29
C ASN A 12 49.66 4.11 54.65
N MET A 13 49.40 4.14 53.33
CA MET A 13 48.80 5.32 52.71
C MET A 13 48.16 5.05 51.34
N SER A 14 47.27 4.06 51.19
CA SER A 14 46.37 4.03 50.02
C SER A 14 45.19 3.05 50.16
N ARG A 15 44.41 3.15 51.24
CA ARG A 15 43.14 2.40 51.34
C ARG A 15 42.13 3.19 52.14
N LYS A 16 41.44 4.11 51.47
CA LYS A 16 40.10 4.60 51.79
C LYS A 16 39.68 5.51 50.63
N ASN A 17 38.47 5.31 50.11
CA ASN A 17 37.80 6.07 49.03
C ASN A 17 37.79 5.43 47.63
N SER A 18 37.49 4.13 47.52
CA SER A 18 37.23 3.48 46.21
C SER A 18 35.97 2.60 46.16
N ASP A 19 35.39 2.22 47.31
CA ASP A 19 34.31 1.20 47.33
C ASP A 19 32.87 1.75 47.30
N GLY A 20 32.62 2.94 47.86
CA GLY A 20 31.25 3.49 47.96
C GLY A 20 30.70 4.05 46.64
N THR A 21 31.56 4.63 45.80
CA THR A 21 31.18 5.17 44.49
C THR A 21 30.99 4.08 43.45
N ARG A 22 31.80 3.01 43.48
CA ARG A 22 31.70 1.90 42.51
C ARG A 22 30.40 1.12 42.64
N THR A 23 29.96 0.83 43.86
CA THR A 23 28.69 0.11 44.11
C THR A 23 27.46 0.94 43.70
N SER A 24 27.48 2.25 43.95
CA SER A 24 26.39 3.16 43.56
C SER A 24 26.30 3.34 42.03
N PHE A 25 27.44 3.43 41.33
CA PHE A 25 27.46 3.49 39.85
C PHE A 25 27.00 2.20 39.20
N VAL A 26 27.34 1.02 39.75
CA VAL A 26 26.90 -0.28 39.21
C VAL A 26 25.38 -0.47 39.37
N LEU A 27 24.81 -0.02 40.49
CA LEU A 27 23.36 -0.04 40.73
C LEU A 27 22.60 0.95 39.82
N LEU A 28 23.13 2.15 39.60
CA LEU A 28 22.53 3.12 38.67
C LEU A 28 22.60 2.64 37.21
N LEU A 29 23.71 2.01 36.82
CA LEU A 29 23.89 1.45 35.49
C LEU A 29 22.96 0.26 35.25
N SER A 30 22.76 -0.62 36.23
CA SER A 30 21.84 -1.75 36.10
C SER A 30 20.38 -1.30 35.99
N ILE A 31 19.97 -0.28 36.76
CA ILE A 31 18.62 0.32 36.65
C ILE A 31 18.42 0.96 35.27
N LEU A 32 19.41 1.70 34.76
CA LEU A 32 19.34 2.30 33.43
C LEU A 32 19.27 1.25 32.32
N ILE A 33 20.04 0.15 32.42
CA ILE A 33 19.99 -0.97 31.47
C ILE A 33 18.62 -1.67 31.53
N SER A 34 18.03 -1.83 32.71
CA SER A 34 16.68 -2.40 32.85
C SER A 34 15.61 -1.49 32.28
N ILE A 35 15.70 -0.17 32.48
CA ILE A 35 14.76 0.81 31.90
C ILE A 35 14.89 0.83 30.37
N PHE A 36 16.11 0.87 29.83
CA PHE A 36 16.35 0.78 28.39
C PHE A 36 15.90 -0.56 27.81
N GLY A 37 16.08 -1.66 28.54
CA GLY A 37 15.62 -2.99 28.15
C GLY A 37 14.09 -3.08 28.06
N ILE A 38 13.37 -2.48 29.01
CA ILE A 38 11.89 -2.42 29.01
C ILE A 38 11.38 -1.49 27.90
N LEU A 39 12.03 -0.34 27.66
CA LEU A 39 11.71 0.54 26.53
C LEU A 39 11.97 -0.14 25.18
N PHE A 40 13.05 -0.91 25.04
CA PHE A 40 13.35 -1.67 23.82
C PHE A 40 12.39 -2.86 23.61
N TYR A 41 11.93 -3.48 24.69
CA TYR A 41 10.94 -4.57 24.62
C TYR A 41 9.56 -4.08 24.16
N CYS A 42 9.19 -2.83 24.47
CA CYS A 42 7.96 -2.22 23.96
C CYS A 42 8.04 -1.79 22.49
N THR A 43 9.23 -1.52 21.94
CA THR A 43 9.41 -1.14 20.53
C THR A 43 9.51 -2.31 19.54
N THR A 44 9.61 -3.55 20.03
CA THR A 44 9.87 -4.73 19.16
C THR A 44 8.69 -5.67 18.98
N LYS A 45 7.49 -5.29 19.46
CA LYS A 45 6.26 -5.86 18.90
C LYS A 45 6.02 -5.23 17.51
N LEU A 46 6.88 -5.61 16.55
CA LEU A 46 6.48 -5.62 15.15
C LEU A 46 5.31 -6.59 15.09
N ASN A 47 4.09 -6.09 15.31
CA ASN A 47 2.89 -6.81 14.90
C ASN A 47 3.04 -6.94 13.38
N THR A 48 3.51 -8.09 12.94
CA THR A 48 3.54 -8.46 11.53
C THR A 48 2.09 -8.70 11.13
N MET A 49 1.37 -7.61 10.85
CA MET A 49 -0.04 -7.63 10.44
C MET A 49 -0.20 -8.62 9.28
N THR A 50 -1.09 -9.59 9.45
CA THR A 50 -1.33 -10.67 8.48
C THR A 50 -2.74 -10.56 7.93
N PHE A 51 -3.00 -11.26 6.83
CA PHE A 51 -4.36 -11.34 6.26
C PHE A 51 -5.37 -11.92 7.26
N GLU A 52 -4.98 -12.98 7.96
CA GLU A 52 -5.85 -13.69 8.89
C GLU A 52 -6.05 -12.89 10.18
N SER A 53 -5.04 -12.16 10.66
CA SER A 53 -5.21 -11.28 11.83
C SER A 53 -6.25 -10.20 11.54
N VAL A 54 -6.20 -9.57 10.37
CA VAL A 54 -7.18 -8.55 9.96
C VAL A 54 -8.58 -9.13 9.77
N LYS A 55 -8.72 -10.32 9.17
CA LYS A 55 -10.02 -11.00 9.04
C LYS A 55 -10.66 -11.32 10.39
N GLN A 56 -9.85 -11.56 11.42
CA GLN A 56 -10.30 -11.79 12.79
C GLN A 56 -10.60 -10.48 13.55
N GLY A 57 -10.43 -9.32 12.93
CA GLY A 57 -10.66 -8.02 13.56
C GLY A 57 -9.50 -7.50 14.40
N ASN A 58 -8.30 -8.04 14.21
CA ASN A 58 -7.08 -7.59 14.90
C ASN A 58 -6.33 -6.53 14.07
N ASP A 59 -5.47 -5.75 14.73
CA ASP A 59 -4.58 -4.74 14.12
C ASP A 59 -5.27 -3.62 13.31
N LEU A 60 -6.59 -3.47 13.44
CA LEU A 60 -7.43 -2.57 12.63
C LEU A 60 -7.02 -1.09 12.73
N ASP A 61 -6.54 -0.68 13.89
CA ASP A 61 -6.12 0.71 14.15
C ASP A 61 -4.90 1.11 13.33
N GLN A 62 -4.02 0.16 13.03
CA GLN A 62 -2.79 0.37 12.26
C GLN A 62 -3.05 0.42 10.74
N ILE A 63 -4.23 -0.01 10.28
CA ILE A 63 -4.57 -0.02 8.86
C ILE A 63 -4.83 1.41 8.37
N PRO A 64 -4.16 1.89 7.30
CA PRO A 64 -4.31 3.25 6.81
C PRO A 64 -5.71 3.52 6.27
N LEU A 65 -6.27 4.67 6.63
CA LEU A 65 -7.52 5.19 6.08
C LEU A 65 -7.26 5.82 4.69
N VAL A 66 -8.02 5.41 3.69
CA VAL A 66 -7.95 5.97 2.33
C VAL A 66 -9.19 6.80 1.99
N SER A 67 -9.03 7.75 1.06
CA SER A 67 -10.13 8.52 0.51
C SER A 67 -10.98 7.68 -0.45
N LEU A 68 -12.16 8.19 -0.83
CA LEU A 68 -12.99 7.55 -1.86
C LEU A 68 -12.27 7.45 -3.22
N GLU A 69 -11.55 8.50 -3.59
CA GLU A 69 -10.80 8.55 -4.84
C GLU A 69 -9.66 7.52 -4.85
N GLU A 70 -8.90 7.45 -3.76
CA GLU A 70 -7.83 6.46 -3.63
C GLU A 70 -8.39 5.04 -3.63
N PHE A 71 -9.49 4.80 -2.89
CA PHE A 71 -10.20 3.52 -2.93
C PHE A 71 -10.60 3.14 -4.36
N PHE A 72 -11.22 4.06 -5.11
CA PHE A 72 -11.65 3.83 -6.48
C PHE A 72 -10.47 3.42 -7.37
N GLN A 73 -9.33 4.13 -7.29
CA GLN A 73 -8.13 3.79 -8.07
C GLN A 73 -7.52 2.45 -7.66
N LEU A 74 -7.55 2.10 -6.37
CA LEU A 74 -7.09 0.79 -5.89
C LEU A 74 -8.01 -0.33 -6.36
N TRP A 75 -9.32 -0.13 -6.27
CA TRP A 75 -10.33 -1.12 -6.63
C TRP A 75 -10.28 -1.45 -8.13
N LEU A 76 -10.09 -0.47 -9.01
CA LEU A 76 -9.92 -0.69 -10.45
C LEU A 76 -8.68 -1.50 -10.84
N ARG A 77 -7.80 -1.85 -9.89
CA ARG A 77 -6.72 -2.81 -10.12
C ARG A 77 -7.19 -4.27 -10.07
N ASN A 78 -8.37 -4.51 -9.53
CA ASN A 78 -8.99 -5.83 -9.50
C ASN A 78 -9.34 -6.29 -10.92
N ARG A 79 -9.20 -7.60 -11.13
CA ARG A 79 -9.61 -8.29 -12.36
C ARG A 79 -10.82 -9.14 -12.07
N LYS A 80 -11.80 -9.17 -12.98
CA LYS A 80 -12.95 -10.08 -12.83
C LYS A 80 -12.52 -11.55 -12.81
N HIS A 81 -11.57 -11.90 -13.66
CA HIS A 81 -11.01 -13.25 -13.79
C HIS A 81 -9.50 -13.22 -13.53
N PRO A 82 -9.06 -13.24 -12.25
CA PRO A 82 -7.64 -13.22 -11.92
C PRO A 82 -6.95 -14.52 -12.35
N LYS A 83 -5.76 -14.42 -12.95
CA LYS A 83 -4.96 -15.60 -13.38
C LYS A 83 -4.30 -16.33 -12.21
N THR A 84 -4.15 -15.65 -11.07
CA THR A 84 -3.54 -16.18 -9.85
C THR A 84 -4.33 -15.67 -8.63
N MET A 85 -4.40 -16.47 -7.58
CA MET A 85 -5.12 -16.09 -6.35
C MET A 85 -4.43 -14.93 -5.62
N GLY A 86 -5.22 -14.09 -4.94
CA GLY A 86 -4.72 -13.02 -4.07
C GLY A 86 -4.18 -11.78 -4.77
N ILE A 87 -4.35 -11.64 -6.09
CA ILE A 87 -3.95 -10.43 -6.85
C ILE A 87 -4.97 -9.29 -6.77
N ASN A 88 -6.20 -9.59 -6.36
CA ASN A 88 -7.24 -8.60 -6.15
C ASN A 88 -7.21 -8.13 -4.69
N PHE A 89 -7.67 -6.90 -4.47
CA PHE A 89 -8.12 -6.46 -3.16
C PHE A 89 -9.41 -7.20 -2.80
N GLU A 90 -9.41 -7.76 -1.59
CA GLU A 90 -10.53 -8.47 -0.99
C GLU A 90 -10.98 -7.70 0.24
N LYS A 91 -12.29 -7.70 0.49
CA LYS A 91 -12.83 -7.25 1.76
C LYS A 91 -12.47 -8.29 2.83
N LEU A 92 -11.79 -7.87 3.88
CA LEU A 92 -11.29 -8.76 4.93
C LEU A 92 -12.14 -8.69 6.19
N PHE A 93 -12.56 -7.48 6.56
CA PHE A 93 -13.30 -7.25 7.78
C PHE A 93 -14.21 -6.02 7.62
N GLU A 94 -15.21 -5.92 8.48
CA GLU A 94 -16.10 -4.77 8.56
C GLU A 94 -16.50 -4.53 10.02
N ASP A 95 -16.39 -3.29 10.46
CA ASP A 95 -16.93 -2.85 11.74
C ASP A 95 -18.08 -1.84 11.55
N GLN A 96 -18.46 -1.14 12.61
CA GLN A 96 -19.53 -0.15 12.57
C GLN A 96 -19.22 1.05 11.64
N LYS A 97 -17.95 1.47 11.54
CA LYS A 97 -17.51 2.69 10.85
C LYS A 97 -16.77 2.41 9.54
N PHE A 98 -15.98 1.35 9.47
CA PHE A 98 -15.04 1.08 8.39
C PHE A 98 -15.25 -0.28 7.73
N GLN A 99 -14.88 -0.35 6.46
CA GLN A 99 -14.58 -1.59 5.75
C GLN A 99 -13.08 -1.69 5.52
N TYR A 100 -12.55 -2.89 5.72
CA TYR A 100 -11.13 -3.19 5.66
C TYR A 100 -10.85 -4.10 4.48
N PHE A 101 -9.81 -3.75 3.73
CA PHE A 101 -9.42 -4.45 2.52
C PHE A 101 -7.96 -4.84 2.60
N GLY A 102 -7.62 -5.91 1.90
CA GLY A 102 -6.24 -6.30 1.72
C GLY A 102 -6.00 -7.04 0.44
N ARG A 103 -4.73 -7.07 0.04
CA ARG A 103 -4.23 -7.86 -1.08
C ARG A 103 -2.86 -8.43 -0.74
N LYS A 104 -2.56 -9.61 -1.28
CA LYS A 104 -1.20 -10.14 -1.29
C LYS A 104 -0.40 -9.51 -2.45
N GLU A 105 0.70 -8.85 -2.11
CA GLU A 105 1.72 -8.43 -3.07
C GLU A 105 2.83 -9.49 -3.10
N SER A 106 2.91 -10.24 -4.19
CA SER A 106 4.05 -11.13 -4.43
C SER A 106 5.14 -10.33 -5.15
N ARG A 107 6.30 -10.18 -4.51
CA ARG A 107 7.57 -9.87 -5.17
C ARG A 107 8.35 -11.18 -5.33
N LEU A 108 9.33 -11.22 -6.23
CA LEU A 108 10.07 -12.44 -6.62
C LEU A 108 10.52 -13.34 -5.45
N PHE A 109 10.78 -12.78 -4.27
CA PHE A 109 11.25 -13.53 -3.08
C PHE A 109 10.53 -13.18 -1.77
N THR A 110 9.54 -12.28 -1.78
CA THR A 110 8.81 -11.87 -0.56
C THR A 110 7.33 -11.70 -0.83
N SER A 111 6.50 -12.16 0.12
CA SER A 111 5.07 -11.85 0.16
C SER A 111 4.86 -10.70 1.13
N THR A 112 4.54 -9.53 0.60
CA THR A 112 4.11 -8.38 1.40
C THR A 112 2.60 -8.24 1.33
N PHE A 113 1.97 -7.72 2.37
CA PHE A 113 0.54 -7.44 2.34
C PHE A 113 0.32 -5.94 2.22
N ARG A 114 -0.68 -5.56 1.42
CA ARG A 114 -1.17 -4.19 1.36
C ARG A 114 -2.56 -4.15 1.94
N PHE A 115 -2.75 -3.36 2.99
CA PHE A 115 -4.02 -3.15 3.67
C PHE A 115 -4.46 -1.70 3.56
N PHE A 116 -5.77 -1.47 3.56
CA PHE A 116 -6.35 -0.14 3.75
C PHE A 116 -7.78 -0.26 4.30
N LYS A 117 -8.29 0.83 4.87
CA LYS A 117 -9.68 0.95 5.33
C LYS A 117 -10.34 2.18 4.75
N ILE A 118 -11.66 2.14 4.58
CA ILE A 118 -12.47 3.26 4.13
C ILE A 118 -13.74 3.36 4.96
N GLN A 119 -14.23 4.58 5.20
CA GLN A 119 -15.48 4.81 5.90
C GLN A 119 -16.67 4.27 5.09
N LYS A 120 -17.48 3.39 5.69
CA LYS A 120 -18.64 2.75 5.06
C LYS A 120 -19.61 3.76 4.45
N LYS A 121 -19.92 4.82 5.21
CA LYS A 121 -20.85 5.86 4.78
C LYS A 121 -20.37 6.58 3.52
N ILE A 122 -19.06 6.84 3.41
CA ILE A 122 -18.46 7.48 2.25
C ILE A 122 -18.48 6.53 1.05
N LEU A 123 -18.05 5.28 1.24
CA LEU A 123 -18.01 4.28 0.17
C LEU A 123 -19.40 4.01 -0.40
N ASN A 124 -20.38 3.68 0.44
CA ASN A 124 -21.73 3.34 0.00
C ASN A 124 -22.45 4.51 -0.67
N ARG A 125 -22.12 5.75 -0.28
CA ARG A 125 -22.68 6.95 -0.91
C ARG A 125 -21.98 7.29 -2.22
N GLY A 126 -20.67 7.14 -2.31
CA GLY A 126 -19.88 7.62 -3.45
C GLY A 126 -19.67 6.58 -4.55
N PHE A 127 -19.41 5.34 -4.18
CA PHE A 127 -19.13 4.23 -5.08
C PHE A 127 -19.97 2.98 -4.71
N PRO A 128 -21.31 3.05 -4.85
CA PRO A 128 -22.16 1.90 -4.56
C PRO A 128 -21.91 0.75 -5.53
N ASN A 129 -22.07 -0.50 -5.06
CA ASN A 129 -21.89 -1.73 -5.84
C ASN A 129 -20.51 -1.83 -6.50
N TYR A 130 -19.47 -1.29 -5.86
CA TYR A 130 -18.11 -1.32 -6.39
C TYR A 130 -17.64 -2.76 -6.67
N GLU A 131 -18.16 -3.75 -5.93
CA GLU A 131 -17.84 -5.16 -6.08
C GLU A 131 -18.08 -5.72 -7.48
N SER A 132 -19.04 -5.16 -8.24
CA SER A 132 -19.35 -5.57 -9.61
C SER A 132 -18.60 -4.77 -10.67
N ILE A 133 -17.69 -3.88 -10.29
CA ILE A 133 -17.01 -2.97 -11.21
C ILE A 133 -15.58 -3.43 -11.43
N PHE A 134 -15.29 -3.76 -12.68
CA PHE A 134 -13.98 -4.23 -13.10
C PHE A 134 -13.45 -3.41 -14.27
N ARG A 135 -12.16 -3.05 -14.21
CA ARG A 135 -11.52 -2.22 -15.22
C ARG A 135 -11.51 -2.89 -16.60
N ASP A 136 -11.31 -4.20 -16.65
CA ASP A 136 -11.30 -5.00 -17.87
C ASP A 136 -12.65 -4.95 -18.61
N GLU A 137 -13.77 -4.95 -17.89
CA GLU A 137 -15.09 -4.80 -18.52
C GLU A 137 -15.31 -3.40 -19.08
N LEU A 138 -14.92 -2.36 -18.31
CA LEU A 138 -15.01 -0.98 -18.76
C LEU A 138 -14.16 -0.74 -20.03
N GLN A 139 -12.93 -1.26 -20.06
CA GLN A 139 -12.06 -1.15 -21.23
C GLN A 139 -12.57 -1.98 -22.41
N GLY A 140 -13.06 -3.19 -22.16
CA GLY A 140 -13.62 -4.04 -23.20
C GLY A 140 -14.84 -3.39 -23.86
N TYR A 141 -15.75 -2.81 -23.07
CA TYR A 141 -16.87 -2.05 -23.62
C TYR A 141 -16.39 -0.83 -24.42
N PHE A 142 -15.45 -0.07 -23.86
CA PHE A 142 -14.87 1.10 -24.52
C PHE A 142 -14.30 0.77 -25.90
N GLN A 143 -13.46 -0.25 -25.99
CA GLN A 143 -12.80 -0.67 -27.22
C GLN A 143 -13.81 -1.14 -28.28
N ASN A 144 -14.87 -1.82 -27.86
CA ASN A 144 -15.84 -2.42 -28.79
C ASN A 144 -16.98 -1.49 -29.20
N ARG A 145 -17.27 -0.44 -28.42
CA ARG A 145 -18.49 0.37 -28.58
C ARG A 145 -18.24 1.87 -28.69
N VAL A 146 -17.14 2.38 -28.17
CA VAL A 146 -16.85 3.82 -28.13
C VAL A 146 -15.72 4.18 -29.08
N LEU A 147 -14.64 3.40 -29.08
CA LEU A 147 -13.49 3.68 -29.93
C LEU A 147 -13.83 3.39 -31.40
N PRO A 148 -13.68 4.37 -32.32
CA PRO A 148 -13.89 4.11 -33.73
C PRO A 148 -12.93 3.04 -34.25
N GLU A 149 -13.48 2.05 -34.96
CA GLU A 149 -12.70 0.96 -35.53
C GLU A 149 -11.61 1.47 -36.48
N SER A 150 -11.90 2.53 -37.25
CA SER A 150 -10.93 3.19 -38.13
C SER A 150 -9.70 3.68 -37.37
N ASP A 151 -9.89 4.29 -36.21
CA ASP A 151 -8.81 4.87 -35.40
C ASP A 151 -8.00 3.77 -34.73
N TRP A 152 -8.66 2.72 -34.25
CA TRP A 152 -8.00 1.56 -33.67
C TRP A 152 -7.19 0.77 -34.69
N ASN A 153 -7.74 0.56 -35.90
CA ASN A 153 -7.04 -0.14 -36.99
C ASN A 153 -5.86 0.68 -37.48
N PHE A 154 -6.05 1.99 -37.71
CA PHE A 154 -4.96 2.90 -38.07
C PHE A 154 -3.81 2.83 -37.05
N TYR A 155 -4.10 2.92 -35.76
CA TYR A 155 -3.09 2.74 -34.72
C TYR A 155 -2.39 1.38 -34.78
N ARG A 156 -3.15 0.29 -34.92
CA ARG A 156 -2.64 -1.08 -34.86
C ARG A 156 -1.78 -1.45 -36.06
N GLU A 157 -2.15 -0.99 -37.25
CA GLU A 157 -1.53 -1.37 -38.52
C GLU A 157 -0.36 -0.46 -38.90
N THR A 158 -0.37 0.79 -38.42
CA THR A 158 0.73 1.72 -38.66
C THR A 158 2.03 1.20 -38.02
N LYS A 159 3.07 1.13 -38.85
CA LYS A 159 4.43 0.78 -38.42
C LYS A 159 5.13 2.04 -37.92
N THR A 160 5.55 2.01 -36.67
CA THR A 160 6.37 3.06 -36.05
C THR A 160 7.57 2.41 -35.39
N SER A 161 8.74 3.05 -35.46
CA SER A 161 9.99 2.51 -34.90
C SER A 161 9.98 2.38 -33.38
N HIS A 162 9.05 3.07 -32.70
CA HIS A 162 8.92 3.12 -31.24
C HIS A 162 7.46 2.97 -30.77
N LYS A 163 6.72 2.02 -31.35
CA LYS A 163 5.30 1.81 -31.07
C LYS A 163 4.99 1.59 -29.59
N GLU A 164 5.94 1.02 -28.85
CA GLU A 164 5.87 0.81 -27.41
C GLU A 164 5.72 2.10 -26.60
N ASN A 165 6.20 3.23 -27.13
CA ASN A 165 6.13 4.56 -26.52
C ASN A 165 4.89 5.35 -26.99
N CYS A 166 4.12 4.83 -27.93
CA CYS A 166 3.01 5.54 -28.55
C CYS A 166 1.69 4.83 -28.26
N LYS A 167 1.34 4.70 -26.97
CA LYS A 167 0.19 3.90 -26.55
C LYS A 167 -0.98 4.78 -26.14
N PRO A 168 -2.22 4.33 -26.35
CA PRO A 168 -3.34 5.00 -25.73
C PRO A 168 -3.24 4.90 -24.21
N PHE A 169 -3.53 6.00 -23.52
CA PHE A 169 -3.63 6.03 -22.06
C PHE A 169 -5.08 6.23 -21.63
N TYR A 170 -5.45 5.54 -20.55
CA TYR A 170 -6.80 5.55 -20.00
C TYR A 170 -6.78 6.24 -18.63
N GLN A 171 -7.63 7.25 -18.47
CA GLN A 171 -7.87 7.95 -17.22
C GLN A 171 -9.24 7.57 -16.68
N TYR A 172 -9.31 7.31 -15.38
CA TYR A 172 -10.54 6.95 -14.68
C TYR A 172 -10.82 7.97 -13.60
N SER A 173 -12.05 8.44 -13.52
CA SER A 173 -12.53 9.27 -12.43
C SER A 173 -13.92 8.82 -11.97
N LEU A 174 -14.23 9.10 -10.71
CA LEU A 174 -15.53 8.86 -10.10
C LEU A 174 -16.14 10.20 -9.72
N VAL A 175 -17.18 10.61 -10.44
CA VAL A 175 -17.86 11.90 -10.25
C VAL A 175 -19.35 11.64 -10.12
N GLU A 176 -19.96 12.08 -9.01
CA GLU A 176 -21.42 11.97 -8.80
C GLU A 176 -22.01 10.56 -9.04
N LYS A 177 -21.32 9.52 -8.55
CA LYS A 177 -21.67 8.10 -8.78
C LYS A 177 -21.64 7.70 -10.26
N LYS A 178 -20.85 8.38 -11.08
CA LYS A 178 -20.55 7.99 -12.45
C LYS A 178 -19.07 7.70 -12.59
N ILE A 179 -18.75 6.60 -13.25
CA ILE A 179 -17.39 6.30 -13.66
C ILE A 179 -17.18 6.92 -15.03
N ILE A 180 -16.19 7.80 -15.13
CA ILE A 180 -15.78 8.41 -16.40
C ILE A 180 -14.44 7.80 -16.78
N LEU A 181 -14.45 7.06 -17.89
CA LEU A 181 -13.26 6.57 -18.55
C LEU A 181 -12.96 7.50 -19.72
N THR A 182 -11.78 8.10 -19.74
CA THR A 182 -11.28 8.92 -20.84
C THR A 182 -10.06 8.26 -21.45
N MET A 183 -10.07 8.05 -22.76
CA MET A 183 -8.90 7.57 -23.51
C MET A 183 -8.35 8.71 -24.35
N LYS A 184 -7.04 8.86 -24.30
CA LYS A 184 -6.27 9.82 -25.10
C LYS A 184 -5.10 9.08 -25.74
N TRP A 185 -4.66 9.59 -26.88
CA TRP A 185 -3.50 9.07 -27.57
C TRP A 185 -2.24 9.75 -27.07
N ASP A 186 -1.33 8.98 -26.47
CA ASP A 186 0.04 9.44 -26.23
C ASP A 186 0.87 9.08 -27.47
N VAL A 187 0.90 9.98 -28.46
CA VAL A 187 1.53 9.75 -29.76
C VAL A 187 2.42 10.92 -30.19
N GLU A 188 2.83 11.78 -29.26
CA GLU A 188 3.62 12.98 -29.57
C GLU A 188 4.93 12.66 -30.31
N ASN A 189 5.51 11.49 -30.01
CA ASN A 189 6.75 11.02 -30.59
C ASN A 189 6.56 10.09 -31.80
N CYS A 190 5.32 9.90 -32.27
CA CYS A 190 4.99 9.06 -33.43
C CYS A 190 4.38 9.90 -34.56
N LYS A 191 5.24 10.37 -35.47
CA LYS A 191 4.84 11.21 -36.61
C LYS A 191 3.77 10.54 -37.47
N GLU A 192 3.85 9.24 -37.64
CA GLU A 192 2.92 8.44 -38.43
C GLU A 192 1.52 8.36 -37.79
N LEU A 193 1.40 8.66 -36.50
CA LEU A 193 0.14 8.62 -35.74
C LEU A 193 -0.37 10.01 -35.37
N VAL A 194 0.19 11.08 -35.93
CA VAL A 194 -0.13 12.47 -35.54
C VAL A 194 -1.61 12.82 -35.68
N SER A 195 -2.32 12.18 -36.61
CA SER A 195 -3.78 12.37 -36.81
C SER A 195 -4.63 11.90 -35.63
N LEU A 196 -4.06 11.11 -34.72
CA LEU A 196 -4.70 10.66 -33.49
C LEU A 196 -4.44 11.59 -32.30
N LYS A 197 -3.43 12.47 -32.36
CA LYS A 197 -2.92 13.23 -31.20
C LYS A 197 -4.01 13.96 -30.42
N ASP A 198 -4.89 14.67 -31.12
CA ASP A 198 -5.93 15.49 -30.49
C ASP A 198 -7.25 14.73 -30.26
N LYS A 199 -7.32 13.45 -30.67
CA LYS A 199 -8.51 12.64 -30.47
C LYS A 199 -8.61 12.20 -29.02
N THR A 200 -9.76 12.46 -28.43
CA THR A 200 -10.12 12.01 -27.09
C THR A 200 -11.48 11.35 -27.16
N TYR A 201 -11.62 10.18 -26.52
CA TYR A 201 -12.94 9.54 -26.40
C TYR A 201 -13.25 9.28 -24.95
N ARG A 202 -14.55 9.30 -24.65
CA ARG A 202 -15.06 9.27 -23.29
C ARG A 202 -16.19 8.27 -23.21
N LEU A 203 -16.17 7.47 -22.15
CA LEU A 203 -17.23 6.57 -21.75
C LEU A 203 -17.69 6.96 -20.34
N VAL A 204 -19.00 6.99 -20.15
CA VAL A 204 -19.61 7.27 -18.86
C VAL A 204 -20.47 6.07 -18.47
N TYR A 205 -20.26 5.57 -17.26
CA TYR A 205 -21.06 4.51 -16.66
C TYR A 205 -21.76 5.06 -15.41
N ASP A 206 -23.10 5.07 -15.41
CA ASP A 206 -23.90 5.52 -14.27
C ASP A 206 -24.11 4.34 -13.30
N LEU A 207 -23.54 4.44 -12.09
CA LEU A 207 -23.61 3.37 -11.08
C LEU A 207 -25.03 3.15 -10.53
N ARG A 208 -25.91 4.15 -10.62
CA ARG A 208 -27.29 4.05 -10.12
C ARG A 208 -28.14 3.23 -11.08
N LYS A 209 -27.95 3.49 -12.38
CA LYS A 209 -28.69 2.82 -13.44
C LYS A 209 -28.03 1.51 -13.89
N LYS A 210 -26.74 1.34 -13.55
CA LYS A 210 -25.89 0.21 -13.96
C LYS A 210 -25.79 0.10 -15.49
N GLU A 211 -25.77 1.23 -16.18
CA GLU A 211 -25.74 1.32 -17.64
C GLU A 211 -24.68 2.31 -18.12
N PHE A 212 -24.25 2.13 -19.36
CA PHE A 212 -23.43 3.12 -20.06
C PHE A 212 -24.33 4.21 -20.64
N GLU A 213 -23.93 5.46 -20.47
CA GLU A 213 -24.61 6.58 -21.12
C GLU A 213 -24.34 6.52 -22.63
N LYS A 214 -25.38 6.83 -23.42
CA LYS A 214 -25.30 6.93 -24.88
C LYS A 214 -24.79 8.29 -25.31
#